data_AF-A0A941YLR3-F1
#
_entry.id   AF-A0A941YLR3-F1
#
_cell.length_a   1.000
_cell.length_b   1.000
_cell.length_c   1.000
_cell.angle_alpha   90.00
_cell.angle_beta   90.00
_cell.angle_gamma   90.00
#
_symmetry.space_group_name_H-M   'P 1'
#
loop_
_entity.id
_entity.type
_entity.pdbx_description
1 polymer ?
#
loop_
_entity_poly.entity_id
_entity_poly.type
_entity_poly.pdbx_seq_one_letter_code
_entity_poly.pdbx_strand_id
1 'polypeptide(L)' 'MLISEAKTLIGHIVDITFTDRSGKEFVKTAEVFDVGFVPLYGPCMITDVGEVRLDRVYGFAFRDEAKERAA' A
#
# COMPACT_ATOMS: atom_id res chain seq x y z
N MET A 1 -0.93 10.20 1.84
CA MET A 1 -0.10 9.55 2.88
C MET A 1 1.34 10.08 2.83
N LEU A 2 2.04 10.20 3.96
CA LEU A 2 3.46 10.58 4.00
C LEU A 2 4.39 9.38 3.75
N ILE A 3 5.57 9.63 3.18
CA ILE A 3 6.58 8.57 2.95
C ILE A 3 7.00 7.91 4.26
N SER A 4 7.16 8.69 5.35
CA SER A 4 7.55 8.17 6.66
C SER A 4 6.53 7.20 7.24
N GLU A 5 5.24 7.46 7.02
CA GLU A 5 4.15 6.57 7.43
C GLU A 5 4.18 5.30 6.59
N ALA A 6 4.30 5.44 5.27
CA ALA A 6 4.28 4.30 4.36
C ALA A 6 5.47 3.35 4.59
N LYS A 7 6.63 3.88 4.99
CA LYS A 7 7.80 3.06 5.36
C LYS A 7 7.54 2.12 6.55
N THR A 8 6.56 2.42 7.41
CA THR A 8 6.17 1.49 8.50
C THR A 8 5.45 0.24 8.01
N LEU A 9 5.02 0.23 6.75
CA LEU A 9 4.29 -0.88 6.15
C LEU A 9 5.21 -1.89 5.45
N ILE A 10 6.49 -1.55 5.24
CA ILE A 10 7.44 -2.41 4.55
C ILE A 10 7.58 -3.74 5.29
N GLY A 11 7.38 -4.85 4.56
CA GLY A 11 7.39 -6.21 5.08
C GLY A 11 6.05 -6.69 5.65
N HIS A 12 4.98 -5.91 5.54
CA HIS A 12 3.64 -6.29 6.00
C HIS A 12 2.66 -6.48 4.83
N ILE A 13 1.74 -7.40 5.02
CA ILE A 13 0.52 -7.52 4.21
C ILE A 13 -0.53 -6.55 4.77
N VAL A 14 -0.96 -5.61 3.95
CA VAL A 14 -1.88 -4.53 4.36
C VAL A 14 -3.04 -4.41 3.37
N ASP A 15 -4.20 -4.04 3.90
CA ASP A 15 -5.32 -3.58 3.09
C ASP A 15 -5.16 -2.09 2.83
N ILE A 16 -4.92 -1.71 1.58
CA ILE A 16 -4.65 -0.33 1.16
C ILE A 16 -5.90 0.25 0.51
N THR A 17 -6.36 1.40 1.01
CA THR A 17 -7.48 2.16 0.44
C THR A 17 -6.97 3.36 -0.35
N PHE A 18 -7.23 3.38 -1.66
CA PHE A 18 -6.72 4.40 -2.58
C PHE A 18 -7.68 4.68 -3.74
N THR A 19 -7.54 5.82 -4.46
CA THR A 19 -8.33 6.07 -5.68
C THR A 19 -7.52 5.83 -6.94
N ASP A 20 -8.24 5.52 -8.00
CA ASP A 20 -7.71 5.55 -9.36
C ASP A 20 -7.60 6.98 -9.94
N ARG A 21 -7.35 7.09 -11.24
CA ARG A 21 -7.27 8.38 -11.94
C ARG A 21 -8.62 9.08 -12.10
N SER A 22 -9.74 8.37 -11.93
CA SER A 22 -11.10 8.90 -12.02
C SER A 22 -11.66 9.33 -10.65
N GLY A 23 -10.93 9.07 -9.56
CA GLY A 23 -11.38 9.34 -8.19
C GLY A 23 -12.27 8.23 -7.61
N LYS A 24 -12.34 7.06 -8.26
CA LYS A 24 -13.04 5.89 -7.72
C LYS A 24 -12.18 5.22 -6.66
N GLU A 25 -12.77 4.95 -5.50
CA GLU A 25 -12.10 4.28 -4.39
C GLU A 25 -11.97 2.77 -4.63
N PHE A 26 -10.81 2.24 -4.25
CA PHE A 26 -10.49 0.83 -4.27
C PHE A 26 -9.83 0.44 -2.95
N VAL A 27 -10.13 -0.77 -2.50
CA VAL A 27 -9.40 -1.45 -1.43
C VAL A 27 -8.69 -2.65 -2.03
N LYS A 28 -7.39 -2.77 -1.80
CA LYS A 28 -6.60 -3.94 -2.20
C LYS A 28 -5.72 -4.41 -1.06
N THR A 29 -5.72 -5.71 -0.83
CA THR A 29 -4.71 -6.40 -0.03
C THR A 29 -3.43 -6.49 -0.85
N ALA A 30 -2.31 -6.08 -0.28
CA ALA A 30 -1.01 -6.13 -0.93
C ALA A 30 0.12 -6.26 0.11
N GLU A 31 1.20 -6.95 -0.27
CA GLU A 31 2.44 -6.97 0.50
C GLU A 31 3.31 -5.77 0.07
N VAL A 32 3.77 -4.97 1.04
CA VAL A 32 4.62 -3.80 0.73
C VAL A 32 6.09 -4.20 0.84
N PHE A 33 6.80 -4.15 -0.29
CA PHE A 33 8.22 -4.50 -0.35
C PHE A 33 9.15 -3.31 -0.11
N ASP A 34 8.77 -2.14 -0.61
CA ASP A 34 9.57 -0.92 -0.48
C ASP A 34 8.70 0.33 -0.63
N VAL A 35 9.22 1.48 -0.22
CA VAL A 35 8.60 2.80 -0.41
C VAL A 35 9.62 3.76 -0.95
N GLY A 36 9.38 4.24 -2.16
CA GLY A 36 10.36 5.04 -2.90
C GLY A 36 9.74 6.02 -3.88
N PHE A 37 10.61 6.72 -4.61
CA PHE A 37 10.21 7.60 -5.69
C PHE A 37 10.31 6.86 -7.02
N VAL A 38 9.18 6.73 -7.71
CA VAL A 38 9.12 6.12 -9.05
C VAL A 38 9.11 7.25 -10.10
N PRO A 39 9.99 7.23 -11.11
CA PRO A 39 10.00 8.23 -12.16
C PRO A 39 8.61 8.43 -12.78
N LEU A 40 8.23 9.69 -13.02
CA LEU A 40 6.93 10.12 -13.57
C LEU A 40 5.70 9.89 -12.66
N TYR A 41 5.81 9.06 -11.62
CA TYR A 41 4.70 8.77 -10.71
C TYR A 41 4.84 9.46 -9.35
N GLY A 42 6.09 9.70 -8.92
CA GLY A 42 6.38 10.30 -7.63
C GLY A 42 6.50 9.27 -6.50
N PRO A 43 6.22 9.66 -5.25
CA PRO A 43 6.27 8.76 -4.10
C PRO A 43 5.24 7.62 -4.21
N CYS A 44 5.72 6.38 -4.16
CA CYS A 44 4.90 5.17 -4.29
C CYS A 44 5.30 4.10 -3.26
N MET A 45 4.33 3.27 -2.89
CA MET A 45 4.59 1.94 -2.33
C MET A 45 4.81 0.96 -3.48
N ILE A 46 5.84 0.15 -3.36
CA ILE A 46 6.14 -0.96 -4.27
C ILE A 46 5.57 -2.21 -3.62
N THR A 47 4.59 -2.83 -4.29
CA THR A 47 3.84 -3.97 -3.76
C THR A 47 3.79 -5.13 -4.75
N ASP A 48 3.35 -6.29 -4.29
CA ASP A 48 3.11 -7.49 -5.13
C ASP A 48 2.03 -7.28 -6.20
N VAL A 49 1.11 -6.35 -5.98
CA VAL A 49 0.06 -5.97 -6.94
C VAL A 49 0.43 -4.78 -7.83
N GLY A 50 1.68 -4.30 -7.75
CA GLY A 50 2.21 -3.17 -8.53
C GLY A 50 2.55 -1.94 -7.69
N GLU A 51 2.71 -0.77 -8.32
CA GLU A 51 2.99 0.47 -7.59
C GLU A 51 1.72 1.22 -7.20
N VAL A 52 1.62 1.61 -5.92
CA VAL A 52 0.53 2.43 -5.40
C VAL A 52 1.07 3.81 -5.05
N ARG A 53 0.59 4.84 -5.74
CA ARG A 53 1.03 6.21 -5.49
C ARG A 53 0.50 6.74 -4.16
N LEU A 54 1.38 7.28 -3.32
CA LEU A 54 1.07 7.73 -1.96
C LEU A 54 0.15 8.95 -1.90
N ASP A 55 0.10 9.76 -2.96
CA ASP A 55 -0.80 10.91 -3.08
C ASP A 55 -2.28 10.49 -3.19
N ARG A 56 -2.54 9.21 -3.50
CA ARG A 56 -3.88 8.67 -3.68
C ARG A 56 -4.31 7.72 -2.58
N VAL A 57 -3.48 7.51 -1.57
CA VAL A 57 -3.77 6.62 -0.44
C VAL A 57 -4.42 7.41 0.69
N TYR A 58 -5.59 6.94 1.13
CA TYR A 58 -6.39 7.56 2.20
C TYR A 58 -6.33 6.79 3.51
N GLY A 59 -6.00 5.51 3.44
CA GLY A 59 -5.99 4.65 4.61
C GLY A 59 -5.31 3.33 4.30
N PHE A 60 -4.89 2.68 5.38
CA PHE A 60 -4.39 1.33 5.37
C PHE A 60 -4.84 0.62 6.64
N ALA A 61 -4.96 -0.70 6.59
CA ALA A 61 -5.14 -1.55 7.75
C ALA A 61 -4.13 -2.69 7.70
N PHE A 62 -3.46 -2.95 8.83
CA PHE A 62 -2.64 -4.15 8.95
C PHE A 62 -3.52 -5.37 8.91
N ARG A 63 -3.12 -6.35 8.09
CA ARG A 63 -3.74 -7.66 8.13
C ARG A 63 -3.00 -8.47 9.18
N ASP A 64 -3.67 -8.79 10.29
CA ASP A 64 -3.09 -9.67 11.29
C ASP A 64 -2.87 -11.07 10.68
N GLU A 65 -1.62 -11.40 10.37
CA GLU A 65 -1.19 -12.73 9.87
C GLU A 65 -1.44 -13.86 10.88
N ALA A 66 -1.90 -13.54 12.10
CA ALA A 66 -2.18 -14.49 13.16
C ALA A 66 -3.28 -15.53 12.85
N LYS A 67 -4.01 -15.41 11.74
CA LYS A 67 -5.11 -16.33 11.39
C LYS A 67 -4.80 -17.40 10.33
N GLU A 68 -3.68 -17.35 9.62
CA GLU A 68 -3.47 -18.24 8.46
C GLU A 68 -2.46 -19.39 8.69
N ARG A 69 -1.72 -19.38 9.81
CA ARG A 69 -0.86 -20.53 10.21
C ARG A 69 -1.57 -21.64 11.00
N ALA A 70 -2.90 -21.61 11.10
CA ALA A 70 -3.69 -22.54 11.91
C ALA A 70 -4.78 -23.33 11.13
N ALA A 71 -4.70 -23.38 9.80
CA ALA A 71 -5.57 -24.21 8.96
C ALA A 71 -4.78 -25.34 8.28
#